data_AF-A0A1E3W2T2-F1
#
_entry.id   AF-A0A1E3W2T2-F1
#
_cell.length_a   1.000
_cell.length_b   1.000
_cell.length_c   1.000
_cell.angle_alpha   90.00
_cell.angle_beta   90.00
_cell.angle_gamma   90.00
#
_symmetry.space_group_name_H-M   'P 1'
#
loop_
_entity.id
_entity.type
_entity.pdbx_description
1 polymer ?
#
loop_
_entity_poly.entity_id
_entity_poly.type
_entity_poly.pdbx_seq_one_letter_code
_entity_poly.pdbx_strand_id
1 'polypeptide(L)'
;MRLCHAFVALYIAVSLLALAAIPLSAAGWIEPDPLSAVPAMLLGTPWSYGFAVLGGFQSVALNIALLAAAMGLNAALLWALCRFLNRR
;
A
#
# COMPACT_ATOMS: atom_id res chain seq x y z
N MET A 1 -0.36 10.56 21.71
CA MET A 1 0.17 11.40 20.61
C MET A 1 1.30 10.77 19.79
N ARG A 2 2.41 10.31 20.41
CA ARG A 2 3.53 9.63 19.70
C ARG A 2 3.15 8.28 19.08
N LEU A 3 2.31 7.52 19.77
CA LEU A 3 1.88 6.19 19.32
C LEU A 3 1.14 6.23 17.97
N CYS A 4 0.27 7.23 17.75
CA CYS A 4 -0.50 7.36 16.50
C CYS A 4 0.42 7.61 15.29
N HIS A 5 1.39 8.50 15.44
CA HIS A 5 2.39 8.76 14.39
C HIS A 5 3.31 7.56 14.16
N ALA A 6 3.64 6.81 15.21
CA ALA A 6 4.39 5.57 15.08
C ALA A 6 3.62 4.52 14.26
N PHE A 7 2.30 4.38 14.45
CA PHE A 7 1.47 3.50 13.63
C PHE A 7 1.41 3.94 12.16
N VAL A 8 1.28 5.25 11.89
CA VAL A 8 1.32 5.77 10.51
C VAL A 8 2.67 5.48 9.86
N ALA A 9 3.78 5.72 10.57
CA ALA A 9 5.12 5.44 10.07
C ALA A 9 5.33 3.93 9.82
N LEU A 10 4.88 3.08 10.73
CA LEU A 10 4.92 1.62 10.57
C LEU A 10 4.12 1.16 9.36
N TYR A 11 2.91 1.70 9.19
CA TYR A 11 2.06 1.40 8.04
C TYR A 11 2.75 1.78 6.72
N ILE A 12 3.35 2.96 6.66
CA ILE A 12 4.11 3.41 5.48
C ILE A 12 5.30 2.48 5.22
N ALA A 13 6.08 2.13 6.24
CA ALA A 13 7.23 1.25 6.09
C ALA A 13 6.82 -0.13 5.55
N VAL A 14 5.79 -0.74 6.11
CA VAL A 14 5.27 -2.04 5.67
C VAL A 14 4.70 -1.95 4.25
N SER A 15 4.03 -0.85 3.92
CA SER A 15 3.52 -0.59 2.56
C SER A 15 4.64 -0.52 1.51
N LEU A 16 5.73 0.19 1.83
CA LEU A 16 6.88 0.29 0.95
C LEU A 16 7.58 -1.06 0.76
N LEU A 17 7.73 -1.84 1.83
CA LEU A 17 8.29 -3.20 1.74
C LEU A 17 7.43 -4.12 0.88
N ALA A 18 6.11 -4.07 1.06
CA ALA A 18 5.17 -4.86 0.25
C ALA A 18 5.21 -4.45 -1.23
N LEU A 19 5.30 -3.15 -1.54
CA LEU A 19 5.45 -2.67 -2.92
C LEU A 19 6.80 -3.07 -3.54
N ALA A 20 7.88 -3.01 -2.77
CA ALA A 20 9.22 -3.39 -3.23
C ALA A 20 9.35 -4.89 -3.49
N ALA A 21 8.62 -5.72 -2.75
CA ALA A 21 8.63 -7.17 -2.93
C ALA A 21 8.16 -7.60 -4.34
N ILE A 22 7.22 -6.86 -4.94
CA ILE A 22 6.68 -7.17 -6.28
C ILE A 22 7.77 -7.13 -7.38
N PRO A 23 8.46 -6.01 -7.63
CA PRO A 23 9.51 -5.95 -8.64
C PRO A 23 10.74 -6.78 -8.26
N LEU A 24 11.07 -6.93 -6.97
CA LEU A 24 12.19 -7.78 -6.54
C LEU A 24 11.92 -9.26 -6.84
N SER A 25 10.70 -9.74 -6.60
CA SER A 25 10.26 -11.10 -6.96
C SER A 25 10.29 -11.29 -8.48
N ALA A 26 9.73 -10.34 -9.23
CA ALA A 26 9.71 -10.39 -10.69
C ALA A 26 11.10 -10.35 -11.34
N ALA A 27 12.07 -9.67 -10.71
CA ALA A 27 13.44 -9.60 -11.18
C ALA A 27 14.31 -10.80 -10.73
N GLY A 28 13.76 -11.72 -9.91
CA GLY A 28 14.50 -12.88 -9.39
C GLY A 28 15.51 -12.56 -8.29
N TRP A 29 15.36 -11.41 -7.61
CA TRP A 29 16.22 -11.01 -6.48
C TRP A 29 15.81 -11.70 -5.18
N ILE A 30 14.55 -12.13 -5.11
CA ILE A 30 13.97 -12.99 -4.07
C ILE A 30 13.28 -14.17 -4.76
N GLU A 31 12.91 -15.20 -3.99
CA GLU A 31 12.19 -16.37 -4.50
C GLU A 31 10.95 -15.93 -5.29
N PRO A 32 10.82 -16.31 -6.58
CA PRO A 32 9.69 -15.91 -7.42
C PRO A 32 8.36 -16.43 -6.87
N ASP A 33 7.59 -15.55 -6.24
CA ASP A 33 6.27 -15.86 -5.70
C ASP A 33 5.17 -15.12 -6.48
N PRO A 34 4.24 -15.84 -7.17
CA PRO A 34 3.10 -15.24 -7.86
C PRO A 34 2.13 -14.51 -6.91
N LEU A 35 2.20 -14.77 -5.60
CA LEU A 35 1.38 -14.13 -4.58
C LEU A 35 2.09 -12.95 -3.89
N SER A 36 3.26 -12.55 -4.36
CA SER A 36 4.02 -11.39 -3.85
C SER A 36 3.24 -10.07 -3.85
N ALA A 37 2.21 -9.93 -4.69
CA ALA A 37 1.34 -8.77 -4.72
C ALA A 37 0.23 -8.78 -3.65
N VAL A 38 -0.09 -9.93 -3.05
CA VAL A 38 -1.20 -10.08 -2.09
C VAL A 38 -1.04 -9.17 -0.87
N PRO A 39 0.13 -9.07 -0.20
CA PRO A 39 0.31 -8.14 0.91
C PRO A 39 0.05 -6.69 0.51
N ALA A 40 0.49 -6.29 -0.69
CA ALA A 40 0.26 -4.95 -1.21
C ALA A 40 -1.23 -4.70 -1.47
N MET A 41 -1.94 -5.67 -2.04
CA MET A 41 -3.39 -5.57 -2.26
C MET A 41 -4.17 -5.43 -0.96
N LEU A 42 -3.80 -6.19 0.08
CA LEU A 42 -4.43 -6.13 1.41
C LEU A 42 -4.22 -4.77 2.09
N LEU A 43 -2.99 -4.25 2.07
CA LEU A 43 -2.67 -2.93 2.62
C LEU A 43 -3.33 -1.79 1.84
N GLY A 44 -3.56 -1.95 0.54
CA GLY A 44 -4.30 -1.01 -0.29
C GLY A 44 -5.82 -1.06 -0.13
N THR A 45 -6.37 -2.00 0.65
CA THR A 45 -7.83 -2.06 0.86
C THR A 45 -8.34 -0.85 1.64
N PRO A 46 -9.57 -0.35 1.38
CA PRO A 46 -10.53 -0.86 0.40
C PRO A 46 -10.30 -0.34 -1.03
N TRP A 47 -9.42 0.66 -1.22
CA TRP A 47 -9.25 1.36 -2.49
C TRP A 47 -8.74 0.47 -3.62
N SER A 48 -7.95 -0.56 -3.30
CA SER A 48 -7.49 -1.57 -4.27
C SER A 48 -8.65 -2.23 -5.01
N TYR A 49 -9.79 -2.50 -4.34
CA TYR A 49 -11.00 -3.02 -4.99
C TYR A 49 -11.69 -1.95 -5.86
N GLY A 50 -11.73 -0.70 -5.39
CA GLY A 50 -12.29 0.40 -6.17
C GLY A 50 -11.51 0.65 -7.46
N PHE A 51 -10.19 0.57 -7.41
CA PHE A 51 -9.33 0.69 -8.59
C PHE A 51 -9.40 -0.51 -9.52
N ALA A 52 -9.75 -1.71 -9.02
CA ALA A 52 -9.99 -2.86 -9.88
C ALA A 52 -11.17 -2.64 -10.86
N VAL A 53 -12.13 -1.77 -10.51
CA VAL A 53 -13.24 -1.37 -11.41
C VAL A 53 -12.76 -0.60 -12.63
N LEU A 54 -11.58 0.04 -12.56
CA LEU A 54 -10.96 0.73 -13.70
C LEU A 54 -10.43 -0.23 -14.77
N GLY A 55 -10.58 -1.55 -14.56
CA GLY A 55 -10.11 -2.61 -15.44
C GLY A 55 -8.72 -3.08 -15.04
N GLY A 56 -8.48 -4.40 -15.15
CA GLY A 56 -7.12 -4.94 -14.99
C GLY A 56 -6.21 -4.40 -16.09
N PHE A 57 -5.30 -3.51 -15.75
CA PHE A 57 -4.38 -2.94 -16.71
C PHE A 57 -3.33 -3.98 -17.10
N GLN A 58 -3.03 -4.11 -18.39
CA GLN A 58 -1.92 -4.96 -18.85
C GLN A 58 -0.55 -4.44 -18.38
N SER A 59 -0.48 -3.15 -18.02
CA SER A 59 0.73 -2.54 -17.49
C SER A 59 0.92 -2.86 -16.01
N VAL A 60 1.94 -3.69 -15.72
CA VAL A 60 2.40 -3.96 -14.35
C VAL A 60 2.74 -2.67 -13.60
N ALA A 61 3.41 -1.72 -14.28
CA ALA A 61 3.78 -0.44 -13.69
C ALA A 61 2.55 0.37 -13.25
N LEU A 62 1.48 0.35 -14.07
CA LEU A 62 0.23 1.04 -13.74
C LEU A 62 -0.48 0.37 -12.55
N ASN A 63 -0.50 -0.97 -12.49
CA ASN A 63 -1.06 -1.69 -11.36
C ASN A 63 -0.31 -1.39 -10.04
N ILE A 64 1.03 -1.34 -10.09
CA ILE A 64 1.86 -0.95 -8.94
C ILE A 64 1.57 0.49 -8.53
N ALA A 65 1.44 1.42 -9.49
CA ALA A 65 1.13 2.81 -9.21
C ALA A 65 -0.25 2.98 -8.54
N LEU A 66 -1.27 2.23 -8.98
CA LEU A 66 -2.60 2.22 -8.37
C LEU A 66 -2.59 1.65 -6.95
N LEU A 67 -1.83 0.58 -6.71
CA LEU A 67 -1.62 0.04 -5.36
C LEU A 67 -0.93 1.06 -4.44
N ALA A 68 0.10 1.74 -4.95
CA ALA A 68 0.78 2.80 -4.21
C ALA A 68 -0.17 3.97 -3.90
N ALA A 69 -1.02 4.37 -4.85
CA ALA A 69 -2.04 5.40 -4.63
C ALA A 69 -3.06 4.97 -3.56
N ALA A 70 -3.51 3.70 -3.59
CA ALA A 70 -4.43 3.13 -2.61
C ALA A 70 -3.84 3.16 -1.20
N MET A 71 -2.58 2.73 -1.04
CA MET A 71 -1.88 2.78 0.22
C MET A 71 -1.63 4.22 0.69
N GLY A 72 -1.33 5.13 -0.24
CA GLY A 72 -1.16 6.56 0.03
C GLY A 72 -2.43 7.20 0.59
N LEU A 73 -3.60 6.86 0.03
CA LEU A 73 -4.89 7.30 0.54
C LEU A 73 -5.13 6.80 1.97
N ASN A 74 -4.84 5.53 2.25
CA ASN A 74 -4.93 4.97 3.60
C ASN A 74 -4.00 5.68 4.59
N ALA A 75 -2.74 5.91 4.23
CA ALA A 75 -1.79 6.65 5.07
C ALA A 75 -2.28 8.07 5.36
N ALA A 76 -2.82 8.76 4.34
CA ALA A 76 -3.37 10.10 4.48
C ALA A 76 -4.60 10.14 5.42
N LEU A 77 -5.49 9.16 5.30
CA LEU A 77 -6.66 9.02 6.18
C LEU A 77 -6.27 8.73 7.62
N LEU A 78 -5.34 7.79 7.84
CA LEU A 78 -4.80 7.48 9.17
C LEU A 78 -4.16 8.71 9.81
N TRP A 79 -3.36 9.45 9.03
CA TRP A 79 -2.73 10.68 9.49
C TRP A 79 -3.76 11.77 9.82
N ALA A 80 -4.76 11.96 8.97
CA ALA A 80 -5.85 12.91 9.20
C ALA A 80 -6.65 12.56 10.47
N LEU A 81 -6.94 11.28 10.68
CA LEU A 81 -7.61 10.78 11.89
C LEU A 81 -6.76 11.04 13.14
N CYS A 82 -5.46 10.73 13.11
CA CYS A 82 -4.54 11.04 14.20
C CYS A 82 -4.52 12.54 14.53
N ARG A 83 -4.52 13.41 13.49
CA ARG A 83 -4.56 14.86 13.67
C ARG A 83 -5.87 15.34 14.27
N PHE A 84 -7.00 14.76 13.85
CA PHE A 84 -8.32 15.09 14.40
C PHE A 84 -8.43 14.69 15.88
N LEU A 85 -8.01 13.48 16.23
CA LEU A 85 -8.03 12.99 17.62
C LEU A 85 -7.10 13.77 18.55
N ASN A 86 -5.97 14.28 18.05
CA ASN A 86 -5.06 15.12 18.85
C ASN A 86 -5.58 16.56 19.06
N ARG A 87 -6.59 17.00 18.31
CA ARG A 87 -7.18 18.35 18.42
C ARG A 87 -8.36 18.40 19.40
N ARG A 88 -8.92 17.25 19.75
CA ARG A 88 -9.93 17.12 20.81
C ARG A 88 -9.25 16.81 22.13
#